data_AF-A0A2N1IE51-F1
#
_entry.id   AF-A0A2N1IE51-F1
#
_cell.length_a   1.000
_cell.length_b   1.000
_cell.length_c   1.000
_cell.angle_alpha   90.00
_cell.angle_beta   90.00
_cell.angle_gamma   90.00
#
_symmetry.space_group_name_H-M   'P 1'
#
loop_
_entity.id
_entity.type
_entity.pdbx_description
1 polymer ?
#
loop_
_entity_poly.entity_id
_entity_poly.type
_entity_poly.pdbx_seq_one_letter_code
_entity_poly.pdbx_strand_id
1 'polypeptide(L)'
;MDTYNPNKTVEPENWLALDEATRIELVHDFHIGLDHELTEDALSVHSSIHVIVENQLAMKVELIPETIAKLMRQGLNRHETIHAIGAIISADIFDVMNGVVEEFSPKKYRRKLEKITAKRWLKGQY
;
A
#
# COMPACT_ATOMS: atom_id res chain seq x y z
N MET A 1 17.31 -6.59 7.34
CA MET A 1 15.99 -6.54 8.01
C MET A 1 15.38 -7.88 7.73
N ASP A 2 15.00 -8.61 8.76
CA ASP A 2 14.78 -10.06 8.62
C ASP A 2 13.32 -10.45 8.92
N THR A 3 12.52 -9.51 9.41
CA THR A 3 11.08 -9.68 9.62
C THR A 3 10.36 -8.38 9.29
N TYR A 4 9.18 -8.46 8.68
CA TYR A 4 8.30 -7.32 8.41
C TYR A 4 7.11 -7.29 9.36
N ASN A 5 6.70 -6.07 9.73
CA ASN A 5 5.50 -5.82 10.50
C ASN A 5 4.84 -4.53 9.98
N PRO A 6 3.70 -4.60 9.30
CA PRO A 6 3.04 -3.44 8.70
C PRO A 6 2.53 -2.44 9.75
N ASN A 7 2.44 -2.83 11.01
CA ASN A 7 2.08 -1.93 12.12
C ASN A 7 3.28 -1.15 12.70
N LYS A 8 4.51 -1.44 12.23
CA LYS A 8 5.71 -0.69 12.59
C LYS A 8 6.23 0.04 11.36
N THR A 9 6.75 1.25 11.57
CA THR A 9 7.37 2.01 10.49
C THR A 9 8.69 1.35 10.11
N VAL A 10 8.90 1.11 8.82
CA VAL A 10 10.18 0.64 8.29
C VAL A 10 11.19 1.80 8.31
N GLU A 11 12.45 1.50 8.60
CA GLU A 11 13.54 2.47 8.45
C GLU A 11 13.83 2.66 6.95
N PRO A 12 13.67 3.88 6.38
CA PRO A 12 13.71 4.09 4.93
C PRO A 12 15.01 3.64 4.28
N GLU A 13 16.16 3.92 4.89
CA GLU A 13 17.49 3.55 4.34
C GLU A 13 17.66 2.04 4.29
N ASN A 14 17.30 1.35 5.38
CA ASN A 14 17.36 -0.11 5.44
C ASN A 14 16.38 -0.77 4.48
N TRP A 15 15.16 -0.23 4.34
CA TRP A 15 14.14 -0.75 3.45
C TRP A 15 14.54 -0.61 1.98
N LEU A 16 15.01 0.58 1.58
CA LEU A 16 15.39 0.86 0.19
C LEU A 16 16.72 0.22 -0.22
N ALA A 17 17.53 -0.25 0.74
CA ALA A 17 18.75 -1.01 0.47
C ALA A 17 18.48 -2.48 0.10
N LEU A 18 17.29 -3.00 0.39
CA LEU A 18 16.88 -4.35 -0.01
C LEU A 18 16.53 -4.38 -1.50
N ASP A 19 16.81 -5.51 -2.15
CA ASP A 19 16.24 -5.77 -3.47
C ASP A 19 14.71 -5.88 -3.40
N GLU A 20 14.05 -5.77 -4.55
CA GLU A 20 12.59 -5.82 -4.63
C GLU A 20 12.02 -7.18 -4.22
N ALA A 21 12.67 -8.29 -4.62
CA ALA A 21 12.19 -9.63 -4.30
C ALA A 21 12.21 -9.88 -2.78
N THR A 22 13.29 -9.49 -2.10
CA THR A 22 13.38 -9.58 -0.63
C THR A 22 12.29 -8.76 0.06
N ARG A 23 11.96 -7.55 -0.43
CA ARG A 23 10.86 -6.75 0.14
C ARG A 23 9.51 -7.45 -0.03
N ILE A 24 9.26 -8.06 -1.18
CA ILE A 24 8.02 -8.80 -1.45
C ILE A 24 7.94 -10.04 -0.56
N GLU A 25 9.02 -10.83 -0.45
CA GLU A 25 9.10 -12.02 0.39
C GLU A 25 8.83 -11.69 1.86
N LEU A 26 9.44 -10.64 2.40
CA LEU A 26 9.17 -10.20 3.78
C LEU A 26 7.70 -9.88 4.04
N VAL A 27 7.02 -9.24 3.08
CA VAL A 27 5.59 -8.94 3.19
C VAL A 27 4.74 -10.21 3.03
N HIS A 28 5.12 -11.08 2.11
CA HIS A 28 4.46 -12.35 1.84
C HIS A 28 4.51 -13.27 3.06
N ASP A 29 5.70 -13.47 3.66
CA ASP A 29 5.90 -14.23 4.89
C ASP A 29 5.02 -13.75 6.05
N PHE A 30 4.90 -12.42 6.19
CA PHE A 30 4.02 -11.84 7.20
C PHE A 30 2.54 -12.23 6.96
N HIS A 31 2.08 -12.23 5.72
CA HIS A 31 0.69 -12.51 5.38
C HIS A 31 0.36 -14.01 5.30
N ILE A 32 1.31 -14.90 4.96
CA ILE A 32 1.14 -16.36 5.12
C ILE A 32 0.83 -16.71 6.57
N GLY A 33 1.47 -16.03 7.52
CA GLY A 33 1.24 -16.23 8.95
C GLY A 33 -0.15 -15.77 9.43
N LEU A 34 -0.94 -15.10 8.59
CA LEU A 34 -2.29 -14.68 8.87
C LEU A 34 -3.27 -15.68 8.22
N ASP A 35 -4.25 -16.15 9.00
CA ASP A 35 -5.24 -17.15 8.58
C ASP A 35 -6.23 -16.59 7.52
N HIS A 36 -5.76 -16.36 6.29
CA HIS A 36 -6.52 -15.73 5.20
C HIS A 36 -6.55 -16.59 3.93
N GLU A 37 -7.74 -16.64 3.32
CA GLU A 37 -8.11 -17.40 2.12
C GLU A 37 -7.60 -16.77 0.80
N LEU A 38 -6.33 -16.35 0.71
CA LEU A 38 -5.75 -15.92 -0.57
C LEU A 38 -5.06 -17.10 -1.27
N THR A 39 -5.26 -17.22 -2.58
CA THR A 39 -4.41 -18.09 -3.40
C THR A 39 -2.99 -17.53 -3.45
N GLU A 40 -1.98 -18.37 -3.69
CA GLU A 40 -0.58 -17.91 -3.76
C GLU A 40 -0.37 -16.78 -4.79
N ASP A 41 -1.03 -16.86 -5.95
CA ASP A 41 -0.96 -15.79 -6.95
C ASP A 41 -1.54 -14.47 -6.43
N ALA A 42 -2.68 -14.52 -5.74
CA ALA A 42 -3.30 -13.34 -5.14
C ALA A 42 -2.45 -12.78 -4.00
N LEU A 43 -1.82 -13.64 -3.20
CA LEU A 43 -0.94 -13.26 -2.11
C LEU A 43 0.35 -12.59 -2.62
N SER A 44 0.92 -13.07 -3.72
CA SER A 44 2.07 -12.45 -4.38
C SER A 44 1.74 -11.04 -4.88
N VAL A 45 0.58 -10.86 -5.53
CA VAL A 45 0.11 -9.54 -5.99
C VAL A 45 -0.16 -8.62 -4.79
N HIS A 46 -0.84 -9.11 -3.76
CA HIS A 46 -1.10 -8.36 -2.52
C HIS A 46 0.19 -7.87 -1.86
N SER A 47 1.20 -8.74 -1.78
CA SER A 47 2.51 -8.42 -1.20
C SER A 47 3.24 -7.34 -2.02
N SER A 48 3.17 -7.44 -3.35
CA SER A 48 3.72 -6.42 -4.26
C SER A 48 3.06 -5.05 -4.07
N ILE A 49 1.73 -5.00 -3.86
CA ILE A 49 0.99 -3.75 -3.61
C ILE A 49 1.43 -3.10 -2.30
N HIS A 50 1.62 -3.89 -1.24
CA HIS A 50 2.19 -3.41 0.02
C HIS A 50 3.57 -2.78 -0.19
N VAL A 51 4.45 -3.46 -0.91
CA VAL A 51 5.80 -2.96 -1.22
C VAL A 51 5.75 -1.65 -2.01
N ILE A 52 4.82 -1.50 -2.95
CA ILE A 52 4.63 -0.23 -3.67
C ILE A 52 4.32 0.91 -2.69
N VAL A 53 3.40 0.71 -1.74
CA VAL A 53 3.03 1.73 -0.75
C VAL A 53 4.20 2.03 0.21
N GLU A 54 4.89 0.99 0.69
CA GLU A 54 6.06 1.14 1.57
C GLU A 54 7.20 1.89 0.88
N ASN A 55 7.45 1.61 -0.40
CA ASN A 55 8.43 2.33 -1.20
C ASN A 55 8.04 3.81 -1.33
N GLN A 56 6.77 4.10 -1.62
CA GLN A 56 6.30 5.49 -1.70
C GLN A 56 6.48 6.23 -0.37
N LEU A 57 6.23 5.57 0.76
CA LEU A 57 6.46 6.14 2.08
C LEU A 57 7.95 6.36 2.37
N ALA A 58 8.79 5.35 2.14
CA ALA A 58 10.23 5.41 2.38
C ALA A 58 10.91 6.49 1.51
N MET A 59 10.47 6.64 0.26
CA MET A 59 10.92 7.68 -0.67
C MET A 59 10.31 9.05 -0.40
N LYS A 60 9.38 9.17 0.56
CA LYS A 60 8.63 10.40 0.88
C LYS A 60 7.94 10.99 -0.36
N VAL A 61 7.31 10.14 -1.16
CA VAL A 61 6.49 10.57 -2.29
C VAL A 61 5.42 11.55 -1.78
N GLU A 62 5.21 12.61 -2.54
CA GLU A 62 4.30 13.70 -2.19
C GLU A 62 2.93 13.19 -1.71
N LEU A 63 2.41 13.78 -0.63
CA LEU A 63 1.18 13.42 0.09
C LEU A 63 1.17 12.05 0.80
N ILE A 64 2.09 11.12 0.54
CA ILE A 64 2.03 9.78 1.13
C ILE A 64 2.26 9.80 2.65
N PRO A 65 3.35 10.41 3.18
CA PRO A 65 3.55 10.51 4.63
C PRO A 65 2.38 11.20 5.35
N GLU A 66 1.85 12.26 4.74
CA GLU A 66 0.75 13.05 5.29
C GLU A 66 -0.58 12.28 5.27
N THR A 67 -0.84 11.53 4.19
CA THR A 67 -2.03 10.68 4.06
C THR A 67 -2.00 9.55 5.08
N ILE A 68 -0.84 8.92 5.27
CA ILE A 68 -0.66 7.87 6.29
C ILE A 68 -0.92 8.45 7.68
N ALA A 69 -0.27 9.56 8.03
CA ALA A 69 -0.47 10.21 9.32
C ALA A 69 -1.92 10.67 9.52
N LYS A 70 -2.59 11.17 8.47
CA LYS A 70 -4.01 11.56 8.50
C LYS A 70 -4.91 10.37 8.83
N LEU A 71 -4.75 9.25 8.12
CA LEU A 71 -5.60 8.07 8.30
C LEU A 71 -5.38 7.41 9.67
N MET A 72 -4.13 7.36 10.14
CA MET A 72 -3.82 6.88 11.48
C MET A 72 -4.42 7.76 12.58
N ARG A 73 -4.35 9.09 12.46
CA ARG A 73 -5.04 10.01 13.38
C ARG A 73 -6.56 9.85 13.38
N GLN A 74 -7.12 9.35 12.28
CA GLN A 74 -8.55 9.05 12.16
C GLN A 74 -8.92 7.65 12.69
N GLY A 75 -7.97 6.91 13.26
CA GLY A 75 -8.21 5.66 13.98
C GLY A 75 -7.87 4.38 13.21
N LEU A 76 -7.32 4.46 11.99
CA LEU A 76 -6.79 3.26 11.33
C LEU A 76 -5.44 2.86 11.94
N ASN A 77 -5.17 1.57 12.03
CA ASN A 77 -3.80 1.11 12.25
C ASN A 77 -2.98 1.32 10.95
N ARG A 78 -1.65 1.19 11.04
CA ARG A 78 -0.77 1.45 9.90
C ARG A 78 -0.96 0.41 8.78
N HIS A 79 -1.22 -0.84 9.13
CA HIS A 79 -1.51 -1.91 8.17
C HIS A 79 -2.75 -1.60 7.32
N GLU A 80 -3.86 -1.22 7.97
CA GLU A 80 -5.10 -0.79 7.31
C GLU A 80 -4.93 0.48 6.49
N THR A 81 -4.04 1.37 6.94
CA THR A 81 -3.70 2.56 6.19
C THR A 81 -2.96 2.22 4.88
N ILE A 82 -2.05 1.24 4.92
CA ILE A 82 -1.40 0.71 3.72
C ILE A 82 -2.42 0.08 2.79
N HIS A 83 -3.36 -0.72 3.31
CA HIS A 83 -4.45 -1.28 2.50
C HIS A 83 -5.28 -0.20 1.82
N ALA A 84 -5.64 0.88 2.53
CA ALA A 84 -6.43 1.96 1.97
C ALA A 84 -5.73 2.67 0.79
N ILE A 85 -4.42 2.90 0.88
CA ILE A 85 -3.62 3.49 -0.21
C ILE A 85 -3.40 2.47 -1.34
N GLY A 86 -3.13 1.22 -0.97
CA GLY A 86 -3.00 0.08 -1.89
C GLY A 86 -4.22 -0.07 -2.78
N ALA A 87 -5.42 -0.04 -2.21
CA ALA A 87 -6.67 -0.16 -2.97
C ALA A 87 -6.85 0.97 -4.02
N ILE A 88 -6.42 2.19 -3.70
CA ILE A 88 -6.46 3.33 -4.63
C ILE A 88 -5.54 3.07 -5.84
N ILE A 89 -4.29 2.69 -5.60
CA ILE A 89 -3.32 2.47 -6.69
C ILE A 89 -3.66 1.22 -7.50
N SER A 90 -4.14 0.15 -6.86
CA SER A 90 -4.59 -1.07 -7.54
C SER A 90 -5.77 -0.81 -8.46
N ALA A 91 -6.73 0.03 -8.06
CA ALA A 91 -7.84 0.41 -8.93
C ALA A 91 -7.35 1.19 -10.16
N ASP A 92 -6.41 2.13 -9.99
CA ASP A 92 -5.84 2.86 -11.12
C ASP A 92 -5.03 1.94 -12.06
N ILE A 93 -4.26 0.99 -11.52
CA ILE A 93 -3.53 -0.02 -12.33
C ILE A 93 -4.53 -0.89 -13.10
N PHE A 94 -5.60 -1.34 -12.45
CA PHE A 94 -6.63 -2.16 -13.08
C PHE A 94 -7.31 -1.42 -14.23
N ASP A 95 -7.66 -0.15 -14.07
CA ASP A 95 -8.26 0.66 -15.13
C ASP A 95 -7.32 0.81 -16.34
N VAL A 96 -6.01 0.98 -16.11
CA VAL A 96 -5.00 1.02 -17.18
C VAL A 96 -4.90 -0.32 -17.89
N MET A 97 -4.78 -1.43 -17.14
CA MET A 97 -4.64 -2.77 -17.70
C MET A 97 -5.85 -3.20 -18.55
N ASN A 98 -7.04 -2.69 -18.23
CA ASN A 98 -8.28 -2.97 -18.96
C ASN A 98 -8.60 -1.93 -20.05
N GLY A 99 -7.72 -0.95 -20.29
CA GLY A 99 -7.91 0.08 -21.32
C GLY A 99 -9.05 1.05 -21.02
N VAL A 100 -9.51 1.15 -19.77
CA VAL A 100 -10.49 2.17 -19.33
C VAL A 100 -9.85 3.56 -19.38
N VAL A 101 -8.56 3.63 -19.09
CA VAL A 101 -7.71 4.80 -19.29
C VAL A 101 -6.41 4.37 -19.99
N GLU A 102 -5.82 5.28 -20.75
CA GLU A 102 -4.59 5.01 -21.51
C GLU A 102 -3.35 4.93 -20.59
N GLU A 103 -3.29 5.77 -19.55
CA GLU A 103 -2.15 5.86 -18.65
C GLU A 103 -2.56 6.20 -17.20
N PHE A 104 -1.66 5.87 -16.27
CA PHE A 104 -1.77 6.26 -14.87
C PHE A 104 -1.67 7.79 -14.75
N SER A 105 -2.56 8.41 -13.96
CA SER A 105 -2.57 9.86 -13.78
C SER A 105 -2.15 10.26 -12.36
N PRO A 106 -0.92 10.78 -12.17
CA PRO A 106 -0.46 11.27 -10.86
C PRO A 106 -1.37 12.35 -10.26
N LYS A 107 -2.03 13.15 -11.11
CA LYS A 107 -3.00 14.17 -10.67
C LYS A 107 -4.26 13.53 -10.11
N LYS A 108 -4.79 12.48 -10.73
CA LYS A 108 -5.96 11.76 -10.20
C LYS A 108 -5.60 11.02 -8.91
N TYR A 109 -4.44 10.36 -8.88
CA TYR A 109 -3.93 9.68 -7.68
C TYR A 109 -3.85 10.62 -6.48
N ARG A 110 -3.19 11.78 -6.62
CA ARG A 110 -3.13 12.82 -5.56
C ARG A 110 -4.52 13.22 -5.06
N ARG A 111 -5.48 13.48 -5.98
CA ARG A 111 -6.85 13.85 -5.60
C ARG A 111 -7.58 12.73 -4.84
N LYS A 112 -7.29 11.46 -5.12
CA LYS A 112 -7.83 10.32 -4.35
C LYS A 112 -7.22 10.28 -2.94
N LEU A 113 -5.90 10.48 -2.81
CA LEU A 113 -5.20 10.57 -1.52
C LEU A 113 -5.70 11.73 -0.63
N GLU A 114 -6.00 12.90 -1.22
CA GLU A 114 -6.59 14.01 -0.48
C GLU A 114 -7.98 13.65 0.09
N LYS A 115 -8.81 12.99 -0.74
CA LYS A 115 -10.20 12.65 -0.41
C LYS A 115 -10.36 11.46 0.53
N ILE A 116 -9.42 10.51 0.53
CA ILE A 116 -9.53 9.32 1.38
C ILE A 116 -9.53 9.74 2.86
N THR A 117 -10.42 9.12 3.62
CA THR A 117 -10.53 9.24 5.08
C THR A 117 -10.81 7.85 5.64
N ALA A 118 -10.51 7.61 6.92
CA ALA A 118 -10.81 6.35 7.57
C ALA A 118 -12.29 5.99 7.44
N LYS A 119 -13.18 6.97 7.64
CA LYS A 119 -14.64 6.79 7.50
C LYS A 119 -15.05 6.33 6.09
N ARG A 120 -14.37 6.83 5.06
CA ARG A 120 -14.63 6.43 3.67
C ARG A 120 -14.07 5.04 3.37
N TRP A 121 -12.84 4.76 3.80
CA TRP A 121 -12.21 3.44 3.70
C TRP A 121 -13.08 2.34 4.33
N LEU A 122 -13.51 2.54 5.59
CA LEU A 122 -14.34 1.60 6.33
C LEU A 122 -15.75 1.40 5.73
N LYS A 123 -16.14 2.22 4.75
CA LYS A 123 -17.38 2.09 3.96
C LYS A 123 -17.14 1.55 2.54
N GLY A 124 -15.90 1.17 2.20
CA GLY A 124 -15.52 0.74 0.85
C GLY A 124 -15.51 1.86 -0.19
N GLN A 125 -15.27 3.12 0.21
CA GLN A 125 -15.36 4.30 -0.67
C GLN A 125 -14.00 4.97 -0.89
N TYR A 126 -13.14 4.40 -1.73
CA TYR A 126 -11.79 4.91 -1.99
C TYR A 126 -11.61 5.52 -3.38
#